data_AF-A0A3M7CEV4-F1
#
_entry.id   AF-A0A3M7CEV4-F1
#
_cell.length_a   1.000
_cell.length_b   1.000
_cell.length_c   1.000
_cell.angle_alpha   90.00
_cell.angle_beta   90.00
_cell.angle_gamma   90.00
#
_symmetry.space_group_name_H-M   'P 1'
#
loop_
_entity.id
_entity.type
_entity.pdbx_description
1 polymer ?
#
loop_
_entity_poly.entity_id
_entity_poly.type
_entity_poly.pdbx_seq_one_letter_code
_entity_poly.pdbx_strand_id
1 'polypeptide(L)'
;MSDRPKRPEEIQAGPSSSGYDPGQWYWESRKKRSNPMGTAVFNMLRLADLPLQYYLLRYSSFLPDLIRKIGGTAIPLSSPLSATGIAGLSPYQTLILGLAAGSSAKQVYWKLMINDTNMPSGFSTAICAYNTLLNTLNTGLAYWALTSQVPADQGSFLSSLTTAPAAVPVGLGFYTVGIFVEWFSEIQRKRFKSRPENKDKPYSDGLFGLARSINYGGYTLWRVGYSLICGGWTWGALVAVWLAGDFCARAIPSMDAYCEKRYGSQWAEVKKKVPYGLLPWIY
;
A
#
# COMPACT_ATOMS: atom_id res chain seq x y z
N MET A 1 16.00 36.61 11.99
CA MET A 1 16.79 35.37 11.87
C MET A 1 16.32 34.63 10.64
N SER A 2 17.18 34.39 9.63
CA SER A 2 16.74 33.72 8.41
C SER A 2 16.30 32.29 8.75
N ASP A 3 15.03 31.99 8.48
CA ASP A 3 14.37 30.71 8.74
C ASP A 3 14.84 29.66 7.72
N ARG A 4 16.14 29.34 7.74
CA ARG A 4 16.72 28.36 6.84
C ARG A 4 16.18 26.98 7.21
N PRO A 5 15.80 26.13 6.23
CA PRO A 5 15.34 24.79 6.55
C PRO A 5 16.39 24.00 7.31
N LYS A 6 15.95 23.24 8.33
CA LYS A 6 16.83 22.42 9.16
C LYS A 6 17.25 21.16 8.42
N ARG A 7 18.49 20.71 8.60
CA ARG A 7 18.90 19.38 8.09
C ARG A 7 18.25 18.26 8.91
N PRO A 8 18.05 17.05 8.36
CA PRO A 8 17.37 15.97 9.09
C PRO A 8 17.99 15.67 10.46
N GLU A 9 19.31 15.80 10.57
CA GLU A 9 20.10 15.62 11.81
C GLU A 9 19.92 16.75 12.84
N GLU A 10 19.46 17.94 12.42
CA GLU A 10 19.24 19.11 13.28
C GLU A 10 17.80 19.16 13.84
N ILE A 11 16.92 18.28 13.37
CA ILE A 11 15.51 18.25 13.78
C ILE A 11 15.39 17.58 15.14
N GLN A 12 14.93 18.33 16.13
CA GLN A 12 14.57 17.81 17.45
C GLN A 12 13.17 17.17 17.40
N ALA A 13 13.06 15.95 17.94
CA ALA A 13 11.79 15.27 18.12
C ALA A 13 10.85 16.07 19.05
N GLY A 14 9.55 15.89 18.88
CA GLY A 14 8.53 16.46 19.75
C GLY A 14 7.29 16.91 18.99
N PRO A 15 6.33 17.55 19.68
CA PRO A 15 5.02 17.86 19.11
C PRO A 15 5.09 18.84 17.95
N SER A 16 4.13 18.69 17.04
CA SER A 16 3.79 19.67 16.00
C SER A 16 3.08 20.89 16.58
N SER A 17 2.88 21.92 15.75
CA SER A 17 2.06 23.08 16.13
C SER A 17 0.61 22.73 16.48
N SER A 18 0.11 21.60 15.98
CA SER A 18 -1.22 21.06 16.30
C SER A 18 -1.29 20.23 17.59
N GLY A 19 -0.17 20.05 18.28
CA GLY A 19 -0.09 19.22 19.50
C GLY A 19 0.14 17.72 19.26
N TYR A 20 0.05 17.25 18.02
CA TYR A 20 0.38 15.85 17.69
C TYR A 20 1.88 15.58 17.88
N ASP A 21 2.23 14.56 18.67
CA ASP A 21 3.61 14.13 18.92
C ASP A 21 3.91 12.76 18.26
N PRO A 22 4.70 12.72 17.17
CA PRO A 22 5.09 11.47 16.55
C PRO A 22 6.00 10.66 17.47
N GLY A 23 5.73 9.36 17.60
CA GLY A 23 6.59 8.46 18.38
C GLY A 23 8.06 8.48 17.90
N GLN A 24 8.99 8.21 18.81
CA GLN A 24 10.44 8.29 18.56
C GLN A 24 10.91 7.50 17.32
N TRP A 25 10.32 6.33 17.08
CA TRP A 25 10.61 5.51 15.90
C TRP A 25 10.40 6.27 14.57
N TYR A 26 9.43 7.19 14.54
CA TYR A 26 9.13 7.97 13.35
C TYR A 26 10.28 8.94 13.04
N TRP A 27 10.79 9.65 14.03
CA TRP A 27 11.93 10.56 13.88
C TRP A 27 13.19 9.82 13.41
N GLU A 28 13.46 8.64 13.99
CA GLU A 28 14.57 7.79 13.57
C GLU A 28 14.45 7.32 12.11
N SER A 29 13.22 7.07 11.64
CA SER A 29 12.96 6.65 10.25
C SER A 29 13.21 7.76 9.20
N ARG A 30 13.34 9.02 9.63
CA ARG A 30 13.56 10.17 8.73
C ARG A 30 15.02 10.55 8.53
N LYS A 31 15.92 9.99 9.33
CA LYS A 31 17.37 10.18 9.16
C LYS A 31 17.82 9.47 7.88
N LYS A 32 18.57 10.19 7.04
CA LYS A 32 19.19 9.61 5.83
C LYS A 32 20.36 8.74 6.24
N ARG A 33 20.17 7.43 6.25
CA ARG A 33 21.18 6.44 6.63
C ARG A 33 20.95 5.15 5.87
N SER A 34 22.03 4.58 5.33
CA SER A 34 21.98 3.25 4.76
C SER A 34 21.74 2.20 5.85
N ASN A 35 20.83 1.26 5.59
CA ASN A 35 20.59 0.11 6.44
C ASN A 35 20.52 -1.16 5.57
N PRO A 36 21.67 -1.74 5.18
CA PRO A 36 21.71 -2.87 4.26
C PRO A 36 20.93 -4.09 4.79
N MET A 37 21.02 -4.37 6.08
CA MET A 37 20.29 -5.48 6.70
C MET A 37 18.78 -5.28 6.62
N GLY A 38 18.27 -4.11 7.00
CA GLY A 38 16.84 -3.82 6.90
C GLY A 38 16.33 -3.78 5.46
N THR A 39 17.17 -3.35 4.52
CA THR A 39 16.89 -3.45 3.08
C THR A 39 16.81 -4.91 2.63
N ALA A 40 17.78 -5.75 2.99
CA ALA A 40 17.79 -7.16 2.63
C ALA A 40 16.55 -7.88 3.17
N VAL A 41 16.27 -7.74 4.47
CA VAL A 41 15.09 -8.33 5.12
C VAL A 41 13.79 -7.91 4.43
N PHE A 42 13.63 -6.63 4.13
CA PHE A 42 12.42 -6.15 3.46
C PHE A 42 12.21 -6.79 2.08
N ASN A 43 13.25 -6.79 1.25
CA ASN A 43 13.14 -7.33 -0.10
C ASN A 43 12.95 -8.85 -0.09
N MET A 44 13.69 -9.57 0.76
CA MET A 44 13.54 -11.02 0.91
C MET A 44 12.13 -11.40 1.36
N LEU A 45 11.58 -10.75 2.39
CA LEU A 45 10.25 -11.06 2.88
C LEU A 45 9.14 -10.66 1.90
N ARG A 46 9.27 -9.53 1.18
CA ARG A 46 8.31 -9.17 0.13
C ARG A 46 8.33 -10.12 -1.07
N LEU A 47 9.49 -10.67 -1.42
CA LEU A 47 9.60 -11.69 -2.46
C LEU A 47 9.11 -13.06 -1.97
N ALA A 48 9.39 -13.43 -0.71
CA ALA A 48 8.93 -14.68 -0.10
C ALA A 48 7.40 -14.76 0.08
N ASP A 49 6.71 -13.61 0.10
CA ASP A 49 5.25 -13.55 0.08
C ASP A 49 4.67 -14.22 -1.18
N LEU A 50 5.34 -14.13 -2.33
CA LEU A 50 4.82 -14.65 -3.60
C LEU A 50 4.68 -16.18 -3.65
N PRO A 51 5.71 -16.99 -3.32
CA PRO A 51 5.54 -18.44 -3.25
C PRO A 51 4.52 -18.85 -2.16
N LEU A 52 4.41 -18.09 -1.06
CA LEU A 52 3.38 -18.32 -0.05
C LEU A 52 1.97 -18.09 -0.63
N GLN A 53 1.72 -16.94 -1.27
CA GLN A 53 0.40 -16.67 -1.88
C GLN A 53 0.07 -17.67 -2.99
N TYR A 54 1.05 -18.07 -3.81
CA TYR A 54 0.87 -19.11 -4.82
C TYR A 54 0.50 -20.46 -4.18
N TYR A 55 1.18 -20.87 -3.10
CA TYR A 55 0.86 -22.08 -2.36
C TYR A 55 -0.57 -22.03 -1.78
N LEU A 56 -0.94 -20.90 -1.16
CA LEU A 56 -2.27 -20.69 -0.58
C LEU A 56 -3.39 -20.76 -1.63
N LEU A 57 -3.14 -20.28 -2.85
CA LEU A 57 -4.11 -20.32 -3.95
C LEU A 57 -4.17 -21.68 -4.67
N ARG A 58 -3.02 -22.36 -4.84
CA ARG A 58 -2.94 -23.54 -5.71
C ARG A 58 -3.15 -24.85 -4.95
N TYR A 59 -2.52 -24.99 -3.79
CA TYR A 59 -2.32 -26.28 -3.15
C TYR A 59 -2.89 -26.36 -1.74
N SER A 60 -3.00 -25.22 -1.06
CA SER A 60 -3.33 -25.23 0.36
C SER A 60 -4.79 -25.54 0.62
N SER A 61 -5.06 -26.54 1.45
CA SER A 61 -6.35 -26.72 2.10
C SER A 61 -6.49 -25.87 3.36
N PHE A 62 -5.41 -25.26 3.85
CA PHE A 62 -5.36 -24.58 5.14
C PHE A 62 -6.44 -23.50 5.31
N LEU A 63 -6.58 -22.59 4.33
CA LEU A 63 -7.57 -21.52 4.40
C LEU A 63 -9.02 -22.06 4.30
N PRO A 64 -9.36 -22.93 3.31
CA PRO A 64 -10.64 -23.63 3.30
C PRO A 64 -10.97 -24.38 4.60
N ASP A 65 -10.02 -25.11 5.17
CA ASP A 65 -10.22 -25.90 6.40
C ASP A 65 -10.41 -25.00 7.62
N LEU A 66 -9.67 -23.89 7.69
CA LEU A 66 -9.86 -22.88 8.72
C LEU A 66 -11.27 -22.28 8.66
N ILE A 67 -11.76 -21.94 7.46
CA ILE A 67 -13.12 -21.42 7.25
C ILE A 67 -14.17 -22.43 7.73
N ARG A 68 -14.02 -23.71 7.39
CA ARG A 68 -14.93 -24.77 7.85
C ARG A 68 -14.88 -24.94 9.37
N LYS A 69 -13.69 -24.87 9.97
CA LYS A 69 -13.51 -24.99 11.43
C LYS A 69 -14.19 -23.88 12.21
N ILE A 70 -14.29 -22.67 11.66
CA ILE A 70 -15.03 -21.55 12.28
C ILE A 70 -16.52 -21.52 11.90
N GLY A 71 -17.04 -22.60 11.30
CA GLY A 71 -18.46 -22.73 10.93
C GLY A 71 -18.84 -22.09 9.60
N GLY A 72 -17.87 -21.64 8.81
CA GLY A 72 -18.10 -21.08 7.48
C GLY A 72 -18.15 -22.13 6.37
N THR A 73 -18.59 -21.70 5.19
CA THR A 73 -18.57 -22.52 3.97
C THR A 73 -17.44 -22.06 3.05
N ALA A 74 -16.50 -22.95 2.76
CA ALA A 74 -15.43 -22.69 1.80
C ALA A 74 -15.83 -23.21 0.41
N ILE A 75 -15.59 -22.41 -0.62
CA ILE A 75 -15.85 -22.74 -2.02
C ILE A 75 -14.55 -22.83 -2.83
N PRO A 76 -14.49 -23.67 -3.88
CA PRO A 76 -13.32 -23.74 -4.74
C PRO A 76 -13.19 -22.47 -5.59
N LEU A 77 -11.96 -21.98 -5.79
CA LEU A 77 -11.69 -20.82 -6.66
C LEU A 77 -11.56 -21.20 -8.15
N SER A 78 -11.43 -22.48 -8.43
CA SER A 78 -11.30 -23.05 -9.77
C SER A 78 -12.20 -24.28 -9.93
N SER A 79 -12.60 -24.57 -11.16
CA SER A 79 -13.39 -25.72 -11.57
C SER A 79 -12.58 -26.57 -12.57
N PRO A 80 -12.87 -27.88 -12.74
CA PRO A 80 -12.23 -28.69 -13.79
C PRO A 80 -12.37 -28.12 -15.21
N LEU A 81 -13.38 -27.29 -15.44
CA LEU A 81 -13.62 -26.59 -16.72
C LEU A 81 -12.92 -25.21 -16.80
N SER A 82 -12.27 -24.76 -15.72
CA SER A 82 -11.51 -23.51 -15.76
C SER A 82 -10.34 -23.64 -16.72
N ALA A 83 -10.14 -22.64 -17.56
CA ALA A 83 -8.92 -22.58 -18.34
C ALA A 83 -7.72 -22.52 -17.39
N THR A 84 -6.72 -23.34 -17.66
CA THR A 84 -5.46 -23.27 -16.94
C THR A 84 -4.74 -22.00 -17.38
N GLY A 85 -4.74 -20.99 -16.52
CA GLY A 85 -4.01 -19.75 -16.68
C GLY A 85 -2.52 -19.91 -16.36
N ILE A 86 -1.88 -18.80 -15.96
CA ILE A 86 -0.44 -18.76 -15.70
C ILE A 86 -0.11 -19.64 -14.49
N ALA A 87 0.91 -20.49 -14.64
CA ALA A 87 1.41 -21.38 -13.58
C ALA A 87 0.35 -22.32 -12.98
N GLY A 88 -0.64 -22.76 -13.77
CA GLY A 88 -1.62 -23.75 -13.30
C GLY A 88 -2.80 -23.17 -12.50
N LEU A 89 -2.96 -21.86 -12.46
CA LEU A 89 -4.03 -21.16 -11.74
C LEU A 89 -5.21 -20.84 -12.66
N SER A 90 -6.44 -20.84 -12.15
CA SER A 90 -7.57 -20.28 -12.91
C SER A 90 -7.39 -18.78 -13.15
N PRO A 91 -8.10 -18.16 -14.10
CA PRO A 91 -8.01 -16.72 -14.33
C PRO A 91 -8.21 -15.86 -13.07
N TYR A 92 -9.15 -16.23 -12.20
CA TYR A 92 -9.39 -15.51 -10.95
C TYR A 92 -8.24 -15.69 -9.94
N GLN A 93 -7.71 -16.91 -9.80
CA GLN A 93 -6.54 -17.16 -8.96
C GLN A 93 -5.28 -16.43 -9.48
N THR A 94 -5.07 -16.43 -10.81
CA THR A 94 -3.97 -15.68 -11.43
C THR A 94 -4.11 -14.18 -11.19
N LEU A 95 -5.33 -13.64 -11.26
CA LEU A 95 -5.59 -12.23 -10.93
C LEU A 95 -5.13 -11.93 -9.50
N ILE A 96 -5.60 -12.70 -8.50
CA ILE A 96 -5.24 -12.50 -7.08
C ILE A 96 -3.71 -12.55 -6.88
N LEU A 97 -3.04 -13.56 -7.45
CA LEU A 97 -1.57 -13.66 -7.39
C LEU A 97 -0.90 -12.45 -8.07
N GLY A 98 -1.45 -11.98 -9.20
CA GLY A 98 -0.99 -10.79 -9.91
C GLY A 98 -1.04 -9.53 -9.04
N LEU A 99 -2.09 -9.37 -8.22
CA LEU A 99 -2.19 -8.25 -7.26
C LEU A 99 -1.11 -8.35 -6.17
N ALA A 100 -0.82 -9.55 -5.67
CA ALA A 100 0.28 -9.76 -4.74
C ALA A 100 1.64 -9.43 -5.40
N ALA A 101 1.89 -9.95 -6.59
CA ALA A 101 3.11 -9.74 -7.37
C ALA A 101 3.34 -8.25 -7.68
N GLY A 102 2.34 -7.53 -8.18
CA GLY A 102 2.42 -6.10 -8.47
C GLY A 102 2.76 -5.27 -7.24
N SER A 103 2.11 -5.57 -6.11
CA SER A 103 2.36 -4.86 -4.85
C SER A 103 3.77 -5.12 -4.30
N SER A 104 4.26 -6.37 -4.36
CA SER A 104 5.64 -6.74 -4.02
C SER A 104 6.64 -6.04 -4.92
N ALA A 105 6.46 -6.09 -6.24
CA ALA A 105 7.36 -5.48 -7.21
C ALA A 105 7.50 -3.97 -6.96
N LYS A 106 6.38 -3.27 -6.77
CA LYS A 106 6.37 -1.83 -6.45
C LYS A 106 7.08 -1.53 -5.13
N GLN A 107 6.85 -2.32 -4.08
CA GLN A 107 7.51 -2.11 -2.79
C GLN A 107 9.02 -2.40 -2.82
N VAL A 108 9.43 -3.47 -3.50
CA VAL A 108 10.85 -3.79 -3.74
C VAL A 108 11.51 -2.66 -4.53
N TYR A 109 10.87 -2.21 -5.62
CA TYR A 109 11.34 -1.05 -6.39
C TYR A 109 11.47 0.19 -5.51
N TRP A 110 10.44 0.54 -4.74
CA TRP A 110 10.48 1.70 -3.85
C TRP A 110 11.64 1.59 -2.86
N LYS A 111 11.86 0.40 -2.29
CA LYS A 111 12.92 0.22 -1.30
C LYS A 111 14.32 0.35 -1.91
N LEU A 112 14.55 -0.23 -3.09
CA LEU A 112 15.86 -0.21 -3.76
C LEU A 112 16.14 1.11 -4.47
N MET A 113 15.10 1.70 -5.07
CA MET A 113 15.25 2.82 -6.00
C MET A 113 14.74 4.14 -5.45
N ILE A 114 13.95 4.20 -4.37
CA ILE A 114 13.39 5.46 -3.87
C ILE A 114 13.86 5.79 -2.46
N ASN A 115 13.75 4.84 -1.53
CA ASN A 115 13.98 5.09 -0.12
C ASN A 115 15.46 5.29 0.21
N ASP A 116 15.82 6.49 0.67
CA ASP A 116 17.16 6.83 1.17
C ASP A 116 17.23 6.99 2.71
N THR A 117 16.13 6.69 3.41
CA THR A 117 16.05 6.83 4.86
C THR A 117 16.28 5.52 5.60
N ASN A 118 16.62 5.64 6.88
CA ASN A 118 16.86 4.52 7.77
C ASN A 118 15.64 3.60 7.86
N MET A 119 15.85 2.30 7.68
CA MET A 119 14.80 1.29 7.82
C MET A 119 15.35 0.12 8.63
N PRO A 120 15.16 0.13 9.96
CA PRO A 120 15.60 -0.95 10.84
C PRO A 120 14.96 -2.29 10.45
N SER A 121 15.70 -3.39 10.63
CA SER A 121 15.22 -4.75 10.30
C SER A 121 13.91 -5.10 10.98
N GLY A 122 13.74 -4.78 12.27
CA GLY A 122 12.48 -5.02 12.98
C GLY A 122 11.29 -4.29 12.35
N PHE A 123 11.49 -3.04 11.91
CA PHE A 123 10.45 -2.28 11.21
C PHE A 123 10.17 -2.85 9.81
N SER A 124 11.21 -3.25 9.08
CA SER A 124 11.08 -3.96 7.80
C SER A 124 10.24 -5.23 7.95
N THR A 125 10.54 -6.05 8.97
CA THR A 125 9.80 -7.28 9.27
C THR A 125 8.34 -6.99 9.56
N ALA A 126 8.05 -5.99 10.41
CA ALA A 126 6.67 -5.62 10.75
C ALA A 126 5.87 -5.19 9.52
N ILE A 127 6.45 -4.38 8.63
CA ILE A 127 5.79 -3.98 7.38
C ILE A 127 5.54 -5.22 6.50
N CYS A 128 6.53 -6.09 6.32
CA CYS A 128 6.37 -7.26 5.46
C CYS A 128 5.32 -8.24 6.01
N ALA A 129 5.35 -8.51 7.31
CA ALA A 129 4.35 -9.34 7.99
C ALA A 129 2.94 -8.76 7.85
N TYR A 130 2.77 -7.44 8.02
CA TYR A 130 1.50 -6.77 7.79
C TYR A 130 0.98 -6.96 6.36
N ASN A 131 1.86 -6.78 5.36
CA ASN A 131 1.48 -6.95 3.95
C ASN A 131 1.10 -8.40 3.62
N THR A 132 1.86 -9.37 4.13
CA THR A 132 1.57 -10.80 3.97
C THR A 132 0.26 -11.18 4.67
N LEU A 133 0.02 -10.68 5.88
CA LEU A 133 -1.23 -10.92 6.60
C LEU A 133 -2.44 -10.42 5.80
N LEU A 134 -2.40 -9.18 5.30
CA LEU A 134 -3.50 -8.64 4.49
C LEU A 134 -3.71 -9.43 3.19
N ASN A 135 -2.63 -9.85 2.53
CA ASN A 135 -2.73 -10.66 1.31
C ASN A 135 -3.34 -12.04 1.62
N THR A 136 -2.93 -12.68 2.71
CA THR A 136 -3.49 -13.96 3.16
C THR A 136 -4.95 -13.83 3.60
N LEU A 137 -5.34 -12.75 4.28
CA LEU A 137 -6.74 -12.46 4.60
C LEU A 137 -7.58 -12.28 3.34
N ASN A 138 -7.09 -11.52 2.36
CA ASN A 138 -7.75 -11.40 1.05
C ASN A 138 -7.93 -12.78 0.40
N THR A 139 -6.85 -13.57 0.30
CA THR A 139 -6.92 -14.93 -0.26
C THR A 139 -7.94 -15.79 0.50
N GLY A 140 -7.98 -15.73 1.84
CA GLY A 140 -8.96 -16.46 2.65
C GLY A 140 -10.41 -16.04 2.37
N LEU A 141 -10.68 -14.73 2.28
CA LEU A 141 -12.00 -14.21 1.94
C LEU A 141 -12.43 -14.58 0.51
N ALA A 142 -11.49 -14.77 -0.41
CA ALA A 142 -11.80 -15.29 -1.73
C ALA A 142 -12.34 -16.73 -1.65
N TYR A 143 -11.90 -17.54 -0.68
CA TYR A 143 -12.41 -18.91 -0.47
C TYR A 143 -13.74 -18.97 0.27
N TRP A 144 -14.15 -17.92 0.99
CA TRP A 144 -15.35 -17.97 1.83
C TRP A 144 -16.60 -17.66 1.01
N ALA A 145 -17.58 -18.57 0.98
CA ALA A 145 -18.83 -18.44 0.22
C ALA A 145 -19.57 -17.10 0.43
N LEU A 146 -19.47 -16.50 1.63
CA LEU A 146 -20.14 -15.24 1.96
C LEU A 146 -19.49 -14.00 1.32
N THR A 147 -18.19 -14.06 1.06
CA THR A 147 -17.40 -12.88 0.62
C THR A 147 -16.77 -13.06 -0.74
N SER A 148 -16.65 -14.30 -1.21
CA SER A 148 -15.99 -14.65 -2.45
C SER A 148 -16.59 -13.91 -3.64
N GLN A 149 -15.71 -13.45 -4.53
CA GLN A 149 -16.08 -12.83 -5.80
C GLN A 149 -15.67 -13.69 -7.00
N VAL A 150 -15.64 -15.02 -6.82
CA VAL A 150 -15.36 -15.96 -7.91
C VAL A 150 -16.32 -15.72 -9.08
N PRO A 151 -15.80 -15.51 -10.31
CA PRO A 151 -16.64 -15.32 -11.49
C PRO A 151 -17.42 -16.56 -11.90
N ALA A 152 -18.58 -16.36 -12.54
CA ALA A 152 -19.43 -17.46 -12.98
C ALA A 152 -18.80 -18.29 -14.12
N ASP A 153 -18.08 -17.66 -15.04
CA ASP A 153 -17.35 -18.32 -16.12
C ASP A 153 -15.85 -17.98 -16.03
N GLN A 154 -15.02 -19.02 -15.92
CA GLN A 154 -13.56 -18.92 -15.88
C GLN A 154 -12.88 -19.64 -17.05
N GLY A 155 -13.58 -19.83 -18.17
CA GLY A 155 -13.05 -20.43 -19.40
C GLY A 155 -12.03 -19.54 -20.13
N SER A 156 -11.97 -18.25 -19.81
CA SER A 156 -10.91 -17.32 -20.26
C SER A 156 -10.76 -16.16 -19.27
N PHE A 157 -9.70 -15.36 -19.39
CA PHE A 157 -9.59 -14.11 -18.61
C PHE A 157 -10.70 -13.11 -18.93
N LEU A 158 -11.12 -13.02 -20.20
CA LEU A 158 -12.17 -12.10 -20.61
C LEU A 158 -13.53 -12.53 -20.04
N SER A 159 -13.86 -13.83 -20.14
CA SER A 159 -15.04 -14.41 -19.51
C SER A 159 -15.05 -14.19 -18.00
N SER A 160 -13.90 -14.43 -17.36
CA SER A 160 -13.72 -14.24 -15.92
C SER A 160 -14.01 -12.81 -15.50
N LEU A 161 -13.51 -11.80 -16.23
CA LEU A 161 -13.77 -10.41 -15.89
C LEU A 161 -15.21 -9.96 -16.21
N THR A 162 -15.82 -10.47 -17.28
CA THR A 162 -17.16 -10.05 -17.72
C THR A 162 -18.29 -10.72 -16.94
N THR A 163 -18.04 -11.91 -16.38
CA THR A 163 -18.99 -12.64 -15.54
C THR A 163 -18.70 -12.52 -14.04
N ALA A 164 -17.68 -11.75 -13.66
CA ALA A 164 -17.39 -11.46 -12.28
C ALA A 164 -18.48 -10.58 -11.64
N PRO A 165 -18.71 -10.70 -10.33
CA PRO A 165 -19.41 -9.66 -9.58
C PRO A 165 -18.77 -8.29 -9.77
N ALA A 166 -19.57 -7.22 -9.75
CA ALA A 166 -19.12 -5.85 -10.04
C ALA A 166 -17.95 -5.36 -9.16
N ALA A 167 -17.76 -5.93 -7.96
CA ALA A 167 -16.65 -5.61 -7.09
C ALA A 167 -15.28 -5.92 -7.71
N VAL A 168 -15.18 -6.93 -8.59
CA VAL A 168 -13.92 -7.32 -9.23
C VAL A 168 -13.43 -6.27 -10.23
N PRO A 169 -14.19 -5.85 -11.27
CA PRO A 169 -13.73 -4.81 -12.20
C PRO A 169 -13.54 -3.46 -11.51
N VAL A 170 -14.39 -3.09 -10.54
CA VAL A 170 -14.18 -1.86 -9.76
C VAL A 170 -12.90 -1.95 -8.92
N GLY A 171 -12.67 -3.08 -8.26
CA GLY A 171 -11.47 -3.33 -7.50
C GLY A 171 -10.21 -3.31 -8.36
N LEU A 172 -10.28 -3.81 -9.59
CA LEU A 172 -9.18 -3.74 -10.56
C LEU A 172 -8.86 -2.29 -10.96
N GLY A 173 -9.88 -1.46 -11.13
CA GLY A 173 -9.74 -0.02 -11.35
C GLY A 173 -9.01 0.65 -10.19
N PHE A 174 -9.47 0.42 -8.95
CA PHE A 174 -8.82 0.97 -7.76
C PHE A 174 -7.40 0.47 -7.55
N TYR A 175 -7.14 -0.82 -7.80
CA TYR A 175 -5.80 -1.40 -7.73
C TYR A 175 -4.85 -0.71 -8.70
N THR A 176 -5.24 -0.63 -9.97
CA THR A 176 -4.41 -0.08 -11.06
C THR A 176 -4.13 1.41 -10.83
N VAL A 177 -5.16 2.20 -10.55
CA VAL A 177 -5.00 3.64 -10.31
C VAL A 177 -4.20 3.87 -9.03
N GLY A 178 -4.53 3.17 -7.95
CA GLY A 178 -3.88 3.34 -6.65
C GLY A 178 -2.39 3.02 -6.69
N ILE A 179 -2.01 1.89 -7.30
CA ILE A 179 -0.61 1.48 -7.37
C ILE A 179 0.20 2.43 -8.26
N PHE A 180 -0.39 2.93 -9.35
CA PHE A 180 0.23 3.92 -10.21
C PHE A 180 0.42 5.26 -9.49
N VAL A 181 -0.62 5.77 -8.83
CA VAL A 181 -0.56 7.04 -8.10
C VAL A 181 0.48 7.00 -6.97
N GLU A 182 0.49 5.93 -6.18
CA GLU A 182 1.50 5.75 -5.14
C GLU A 182 2.91 5.70 -5.75
N TRP A 183 3.14 4.86 -6.75
CA TRP A 183 4.46 4.67 -7.33
C TRP A 183 4.98 5.92 -8.06
N PHE A 184 4.17 6.53 -8.89
CA PHE A 184 4.59 7.63 -9.75
C PHE A 184 4.79 8.92 -8.96
N SER A 185 3.97 9.19 -7.94
CA SER A 185 4.15 10.36 -7.06
C SER A 185 5.50 10.31 -6.34
N GLU A 186 5.94 9.13 -5.90
CA GLU A 186 7.26 8.91 -5.30
C GLU A 186 8.41 9.17 -6.29
N ILE A 187 8.27 8.74 -7.55
CA ILE A 187 9.25 9.03 -8.60
C ILE A 187 9.36 10.54 -8.84
N GLN A 188 8.22 11.24 -8.97
CA GLN A 188 8.19 12.69 -9.13
C GLN A 188 8.92 13.39 -7.97
N ARG A 189 8.64 12.99 -6.74
CA ARG A 189 9.27 13.52 -5.53
C ARG A 189 10.77 13.22 -5.48
N LYS A 190 11.21 12.02 -5.85
CA LYS A 190 12.65 11.68 -5.90
C LYS A 190 13.37 12.55 -6.93
N ARG A 191 12.83 12.67 -8.14
CA ARG A 191 13.41 13.50 -9.22
C ARG A 191 13.52 14.96 -8.83
N PHE A 192 12.53 15.50 -8.11
CA PHE A 192 12.61 16.85 -7.57
C PHE A 192 13.75 16.98 -6.55
N LYS A 193 13.81 16.07 -5.56
CA LYS A 193 14.79 16.13 -4.46
C LYS A 193 16.23 15.78 -4.86
N SER A 194 16.45 15.13 -6.00
CA SER A 194 17.80 14.82 -6.49
C SER A 194 18.50 16.01 -7.13
N ARG A 195 17.77 17.09 -7.43
CA ARG A 195 18.31 18.30 -8.07
C ARG A 195 18.93 19.24 -7.03
N PRO A 196 20.19 19.69 -7.20
CA PRO A 196 20.86 20.59 -6.26
C PRO A 196 20.09 21.90 -6.03
N GLU A 197 19.43 22.44 -7.05
CA GLU A 197 18.64 23.69 -6.97
C GLU A 197 17.37 23.56 -6.11
N ASN A 198 16.94 22.34 -5.81
CA ASN A 198 15.79 22.02 -4.97
C ASN A 198 16.21 21.60 -3.55
N LYS A 199 17.51 21.68 -3.23
CA LYS A 199 17.99 21.38 -1.90
C LYS A 199 17.21 22.19 -0.88
N ASP A 200 16.76 21.49 0.15
CA ASP A 200 16.03 22.07 1.29
C ASP A 200 14.64 22.67 0.97
N LYS A 201 14.08 22.43 -0.22
CA LYS A 201 12.70 22.81 -0.57
C LYS A 201 11.69 21.66 -0.35
N PRO A 202 10.48 21.93 0.17
CA PRO A 202 9.41 20.93 0.19
C PRO A 202 8.88 20.68 -1.23
N TYR A 203 8.47 19.44 -1.51
CA TYR A 203 7.85 19.08 -2.79
C TYR A 203 6.34 19.17 -2.69
N SER A 204 5.70 19.91 -3.60
CA SER A 204 4.23 20.14 -3.63
C SER A 204 3.67 20.31 -5.05
N ASP A 205 4.36 19.75 -6.05
CA ASP A 205 3.94 19.79 -7.45
C ASP A 205 3.53 18.40 -7.94
N GLY A 206 3.13 18.29 -9.21
CA GLY A 206 2.68 17.02 -9.79
C GLY A 206 1.50 16.43 -9.01
N LEU A 207 1.53 15.12 -8.73
CA LEU A 207 0.48 14.47 -7.93
C LEU A 207 0.43 15.00 -6.49
N PHE A 208 1.57 15.40 -5.91
CA PHE A 208 1.63 16.01 -4.57
C PHE A 208 1.03 17.42 -4.54
N GLY A 209 0.76 18.03 -5.71
CA GLY A 209 -0.01 19.26 -5.84
C GLY A 209 -1.53 19.05 -5.69
N LEU A 210 -2.01 17.80 -5.78
CA LEU A 210 -3.44 17.46 -5.59
C LEU A 210 -3.75 17.12 -4.14
N ALA A 211 -2.86 16.42 -3.45
CA ALA A 211 -2.92 16.17 -2.01
C ALA A 211 -1.52 15.99 -1.41
N ARG A 212 -1.30 16.50 -0.19
CA ARG A 212 0.01 16.50 0.50
C ARG A 212 0.56 15.11 0.78
N SER A 213 -0.30 14.10 0.87
CA SER A 213 0.05 12.69 1.02
C SER A 213 -0.68 11.81 0.00
N ILE A 214 -0.69 12.26 -1.26
CA ILE A 214 -1.33 11.52 -2.37
C ILE A 214 -0.84 10.08 -2.52
N ASN A 215 0.41 9.79 -2.13
CA ASN A 215 0.99 8.45 -2.11
C ASN A 215 0.28 7.54 -1.09
N TYR A 216 -0.11 8.07 0.08
CA TYR A 216 -0.93 7.34 1.05
C TYR A 216 -2.34 7.13 0.50
N GLY A 217 -2.91 8.11 -0.20
CA GLY A 217 -4.17 7.93 -0.93
C GLY A 217 -4.09 6.80 -1.96
N GLY A 218 -3.05 6.77 -2.78
CA GLY A 218 -2.78 5.68 -3.72
C GLY A 218 -2.64 4.33 -3.03
N TYR A 219 -1.94 4.28 -1.89
CA TYR A 219 -1.82 3.06 -1.06
C TYR A 219 -3.18 2.53 -0.60
N THR A 220 -4.02 3.42 -0.07
CA THR A 220 -5.39 3.08 0.34
C THR A 220 -6.18 2.54 -0.84
N LEU A 221 -6.16 3.22 -2.00
CA LEU A 221 -6.91 2.81 -3.17
C LEU A 221 -6.54 1.39 -3.63
N TRP A 222 -5.25 1.06 -3.78
CA TRP A 222 -4.94 -0.27 -4.30
C TRP A 222 -5.17 -1.39 -3.28
N ARG A 223 -5.04 -1.10 -1.98
CA ARG A 223 -5.42 -2.04 -0.92
C ARG A 223 -6.91 -2.31 -0.92
N VAL A 224 -7.73 -1.27 -1.06
CA VAL A 224 -9.19 -1.39 -1.22
C VAL A 224 -9.51 -2.18 -2.50
N GLY A 225 -8.82 -1.91 -3.60
CA GLY A 225 -9.00 -2.63 -4.85
C GLY A 225 -8.75 -4.14 -4.72
N TYR A 226 -7.66 -4.52 -4.05
CA TYR A 226 -7.37 -5.92 -3.74
C TYR A 226 -8.48 -6.52 -2.85
N SER A 227 -8.88 -5.83 -1.79
CA SER A 227 -9.93 -6.28 -0.89
C SER A 227 -11.30 -6.44 -1.58
N LEU A 228 -11.66 -5.56 -2.50
CA LEU A 228 -12.88 -5.69 -3.31
C LEU A 228 -12.85 -6.93 -4.20
N ILE A 229 -11.72 -7.18 -4.87
CA ILE A 229 -11.56 -8.36 -5.74
C ILE A 229 -11.72 -9.65 -4.94
N CYS A 230 -11.26 -9.71 -3.69
CA CYS A 230 -11.29 -10.96 -2.93
C CYS A 230 -12.50 -11.13 -2.00
N GLY A 231 -12.93 -10.06 -1.33
CA GLY A 231 -13.93 -10.10 -0.25
C GLY A 231 -15.15 -9.21 -0.47
N GLY A 232 -15.28 -8.60 -1.65
CA GLY A 232 -16.42 -7.78 -2.03
C GLY A 232 -16.49 -6.42 -1.31
N TRP A 233 -17.64 -5.75 -1.44
CA TRP A 233 -17.86 -4.37 -1.00
C TRP A 233 -17.63 -4.14 0.49
N THR A 234 -18.14 -5.04 1.34
CA THR A 234 -18.02 -4.92 2.79
C THR A 234 -16.55 -4.93 3.22
N TRP A 235 -15.76 -5.87 2.71
CA TRP A 235 -14.34 -5.94 3.03
C TRP A 235 -13.55 -4.76 2.46
N GLY A 236 -13.85 -4.35 1.21
CA GLY A 236 -13.29 -3.16 0.60
C GLY A 236 -13.53 -1.89 1.44
N ALA A 237 -14.75 -1.68 1.92
CA ALA A 237 -15.12 -0.54 2.77
C ALA A 237 -14.40 -0.59 4.13
N LEU A 238 -14.31 -1.76 4.77
CA LEU A 238 -13.58 -1.92 6.03
C LEU A 238 -12.10 -1.56 5.87
N VAL A 239 -11.46 -2.03 4.80
CA VAL A 239 -10.06 -1.69 4.52
C VAL A 239 -9.89 -0.20 4.18
N ALA A 240 -10.87 0.41 3.49
CA ALA A 240 -10.86 1.85 3.22
C ALA A 240 -10.88 2.66 4.52
N VAL A 241 -11.83 2.37 5.41
CA VAL A 241 -11.97 3.04 6.71
C VAL A 241 -10.74 2.84 7.58
N TRP A 242 -10.24 1.60 7.67
CA TRP A 242 -9.05 1.28 8.46
C TRP A 242 -7.82 2.07 7.99
N LEU A 243 -7.51 2.04 6.69
CA LEU A 243 -6.31 2.69 6.15
C LEU A 243 -6.43 4.21 6.11
N ALA A 244 -7.57 4.74 5.67
CA ALA A 244 -7.80 6.18 5.68
C ALA A 244 -7.78 6.72 7.11
N GLY A 245 -8.42 6.01 8.06
CA GLY A 245 -8.41 6.36 9.48
C GLY A 245 -7.00 6.43 10.06
N ASP A 246 -6.19 5.38 9.86
CA ASP A 246 -4.78 5.36 10.31
C ASP A 246 -3.95 6.49 9.67
N PHE A 247 -4.11 6.73 8.36
CA PHE A 247 -3.37 7.80 7.70
C PHE A 247 -3.78 9.19 8.17
N CYS A 248 -5.08 9.46 8.32
CA CYS A 248 -5.58 10.76 8.78
C CYS A 248 -5.23 11.01 10.26
N ALA A 249 -5.30 9.99 11.12
CA ALA A 249 -5.07 10.14 12.55
C ALA A 249 -3.59 10.08 12.96
N ARG A 250 -2.73 9.41 12.18
CA ARG A 250 -1.34 9.13 12.56
C ARG A 250 -0.31 9.51 11.51
N ALA A 251 -0.42 9.00 10.28
CA ALA A 251 0.66 9.15 9.30
C ALA A 251 0.79 10.57 8.74
N ILE A 252 -0.32 11.22 8.39
CA ILE A 252 -0.35 12.60 7.91
C ILE A 252 0.09 13.56 9.02
N PRO A 253 -0.45 13.50 10.26
CA PRO A 253 0.04 14.32 11.37
C PRO A 253 1.55 14.12 11.64
N SER A 254 2.06 12.88 11.55
CA SER A 254 3.49 12.61 11.70
C SER A 254 4.33 13.27 10.61
N MET A 255 3.85 13.24 9.36
CA MET A 255 4.49 13.91 8.23
C MET A 255 4.45 15.42 8.38
N ASP A 256 3.31 15.98 8.75
CA ASP A 256 3.14 17.41 9.00
C ASP A 256 4.08 17.89 10.11
N ALA A 257 4.17 17.17 11.24
CA ALA A 257 5.09 17.49 12.33
C ALA A 257 6.55 17.58 11.85
N TYR A 258 6.98 16.60 11.04
CA TYR A 258 8.33 16.59 10.48
C TYR A 258 8.56 17.74 9.50
N CYS A 259 7.62 17.97 8.59
CA CYS A 259 7.74 19.03 7.58
C CYS A 259 7.69 20.43 8.20
N GLU A 260 6.88 20.65 9.24
CA GLU A 260 6.85 21.89 10.02
C GLU A 260 8.22 22.17 10.65
N LYS A 261 8.80 21.20 11.34
CA LYS A 261 10.13 21.38 11.97
C LYS A 261 11.26 21.53 10.96
N ARG A 262 11.12 20.91 9.78
CA ARG A 262 12.14 20.95 8.73
C ARG A 262 12.09 22.23 7.89
N TYR A 263 10.92 22.61 7.41
CA TYR A 263 10.74 23.63 6.38
C TYR A 263 10.04 24.90 6.90
N GLY A 264 9.48 24.89 8.12
CA GLY A 264 8.88 26.06 8.75
C GLY A 264 7.84 26.74 7.88
N SER A 265 8.04 28.03 7.63
CA SER A 265 7.18 28.88 6.78
C SER A 265 6.92 28.31 5.38
N GLN A 266 7.90 27.65 4.75
CA GLN A 266 7.70 27.04 3.44
C GLN A 266 6.66 25.89 3.47
N TRP A 267 6.59 25.14 4.57
CA TRP A 267 5.54 24.12 4.71
C TRP A 267 4.17 24.74 4.92
N ALA A 268 4.09 25.86 5.65
CA ALA A 268 2.84 26.59 5.81
C ALA A 268 2.28 27.08 4.46
N GLU A 269 3.15 27.53 3.55
CA GLU A 269 2.76 27.89 2.18
C GLU A 269 2.27 26.68 1.38
N VAL A 270 2.94 25.52 1.50
CA VAL A 270 2.49 24.27 0.88
C VAL A 270 1.10 23.88 1.37
N LYS A 271 0.84 23.96 2.69
CA LYS A 271 -0.49 23.65 3.25
C LYS A 271 -1.59 24.59 2.73
N LYS A 272 -1.27 25.85 2.44
CA LYS A 272 -2.21 26.80 1.81
C LYS A 272 -2.46 26.47 0.33
N LYS A 273 -1.41 26.13 -0.42
CA LYS A 273 -1.49 25.77 -1.84
C LYS A 273 -2.21 24.44 -2.06
N VAL A 274 -1.96 23.46 -1.20
CA VAL A 274 -2.48 22.09 -1.29
C VAL A 274 -3.24 21.77 0.01
N PRO A 275 -4.53 22.15 0.11
CA PRO A 275 -5.28 21.98 1.34
C PRO A 275 -5.51 20.50 1.68
N TYR A 276 -5.70 19.65 0.66
CA TYR A 276 -6.02 18.25 0.81
C TYR A 276 -4.83 17.43 1.36
N GLY A 277 -5.08 16.60 2.36
CA GLY A 277 -4.12 15.74 3.04
C GLY A 277 -3.95 14.37 2.36
N LEU A 278 -5.03 13.66 2.07
CA LEU A 278 -5.01 12.26 1.61
C LEU A 278 -5.58 12.09 0.19
N LEU A 279 -6.83 12.54 -0.01
CA LEU A 279 -7.56 12.37 -1.26
C LEU A 279 -8.00 13.74 -1.77
N PRO A 280 -7.70 14.08 -3.02
CA PRO A 280 -8.09 15.37 -3.60
C PRO A 280 -9.59 15.60 -3.47
N TRP A 281 -9.98 16.82 -3.08
CA TRP A 281 -11.39 17.23 -2.90
C TRP A 281 -12.18 16.52 -1.79
N ILE A 282 -11.54 15.68 -0.97
CA ILE A 282 -12.20 14.94 0.12
C ILE A 282 -11.58 15.30 1.48
N TYR A 283 -10.28 15.03 1.65
CA TYR A 283 -9.54 15.29 2.88
C TYR A 283 -8.12 15.70 2.56
#